data_AF-A0A2R6XJU5-F1
#
_entry.id   AF-A0A2R6XJU5-F1
#
_cell.length_a   1.000
_cell.length_b   1.000
_cell.length_c   1.000
_cell.angle_alpha   90.00
_cell.angle_beta   90.00
_cell.angle_gamma   90.00
#
_symmetry.space_group_name_H-M   'P 1'
#
loop_
_entity.id
_entity.type
_entity.pdbx_description
1 polymer ?
#
loop_
_entity_poly.entity_id
_entity_poly.type
_entity_poly.pdbx_seq_one_letter_code
_entity_poly.pdbx_strand_id
1 'polypeptide(L)'
;MRFLDVLLFWVFVSSRQYASGGILAVKRNGTFGERLDEFVKIFGTATTGIDFPSESILKRGPTNALSNSYLKSRFTSRAMAEAGEAAVPLIVVYVTVPNKETATSLATSIVSNKLAACVNQVPGVMSTYMWEGKVETEEEILLIIKTRQALLDSLTVHVKSNHPYTVPEVIALPILGGSDSYVQWVVDNTQKADDVIPPL
;
A
#
# COMPACT_ATOMS: atom_id res chain seq x y z
N MET A 1 27.57 -0.72 1.88
CA MET A 1 26.37 0.13 1.93
C MET A 1 25.48 -0.41 3.04
N ARG A 2 25.30 0.36 4.12
CA ARG A 2 24.66 -0.14 5.35
C ARG A 2 23.21 0.31 5.36
N PHE A 3 22.32 -0.51 5.92
CA PHE A 3 20.86 -0.36 5.99
C PHE A 3 20.36 1.02 6.48
N LEU A 4 21.21 1.80 7.16
CA LEU A 4 20.92 3.19 7.55
C LEU A 4 20.91 4.19 6.38
N ASP A 5 21.57 3.89 5.26
CA ASP A 5 21.67 4.83 4.12
C ASP A 5 20.33 4.93 3.35
N VAL A 6 19.54 3.85 3.34
CA VAL A 6 18.21 3.82 2.68
C VAL A 6 17.14 4.47 3.56
N LEU A 7 17.24 4.30 4.89
CA LEU A 7 16.31 4.91 5.84
C LEU A 7 16.53 6.44 5.93
N LEU A 8 17.79 6.90 5.88
CA LEU A 8 18.12 8.32 5.84
C LEU A 8 17.70 8.98 4.53
N PHE A 9 17.74 8.28 3.40
CA PHE A 9 17.20 8.81 2.14
C PHE A 9 15.67 8.97 2.21
N TRP A 10 14.96 8.04 2.85
CA TRP A 10 13.50 8.12 3.00
C TRP A 10 13.04 9.24 3.96
N VAL A 11 13.76 9.45 5.07
CA VAL A 11 13.50 10.59 5.99
C VAL A 11 13.90 11.93 5.36
N PHE A 12 14.99 11.97 4.58
CA PHE A 12 15.47 13.21 3.94
C PHE A 12 14.59 13.66 2.77
N VAL A 13 14.06 12.74 1.97
CA VAL A 13 13.10 13.05 0.90
C VAL A 13 11.75 13.52 1.47
N SER A 14 11.30 12.94 2.58
CA SER A 14 10.07 13.38 3.27
C SER A 14 10.21 14.74 3.97
N SER A 15 11.43 15.14 4.31
CA SER A 15 11.70 16.42 5.01
C SER A 15 11.90 17.61 4.06
N ARG A 16 12.22 17.39 2.78
CA ARG A 16 12.48 18.49 1.83
C ARG A 16 11.21 19.12 1.25
N GLN A 17 10.07 18.45 1.38
CA GLN A 17 8.77 19.00 0.96
C GLN A 17 8.14 19.96 1.98
N TYR A 18 8.77 20.17 3.15
CA TYR A 18 8.31 21.10 4.19
C TYR A 18 9.23 22.30 4.44
N ALA A 19 10.28 22.49 3.64
CA ALA A 19 11.20 23.63 3.78
C ALA A 19 10.85 24.79 2.82
N SER A 20 9.62 25.29 2.91
CA SER A 20 9.28 26.65 2.47
C SER A 20 8.32 27.28 3.49
N GLY A 21 8.78 27.39 4.73
CA GLY A 21 8.05 28.11 5.77
C GLY A 21 8.54 27.79 7.17
N GLY A 22 9.39 28.65 7.73
CA GLY A 22 9.60 28.77 9.17
C GLY A 22 10.53 27.73 9.81
N ILE A 23 11.66 28.22 10.33
CA ILE A 23 12.50 27.50 11.27
C ILE A 23 11.69 27.29 12.57
N LEU A 24 11.37 26.06 12.94
CA LEU A 24 11.03 25.72 14.33
C LEU A 24 11.78 24.45 14.75
N ALA A 25 12.74 24.64 15.64
CA ALA A 25 13.54 23.58 16.21
C ALA A 25 12.72 22.78 17.23
N VAL A 26 12.44 21.50 16.94
CA VAL A 26 11.90 20.57 17.94
C VAL A 26 13.04 20.19 18.91
N LYS A 27 12.85 20.51 20.19
CA LYS A 27 13.82 20.22 21.26
C LYS A 27 13.99 18.71 21.41
N ARG A 28 15.23 18.23 21.39
CA ARG A 28 15.58 16.82 21.20
C ARG A 28 15.39 15.89 22.42
N ASN A 29 14.93 16.37 23.57
CA ASN A 29 14.81 15.57 24.79
C ASN A 29 13.41 15.70 25.40
N GLY A 30 12.63 14.61 25.35
CA GLY A 30 11.29 14.44 25.92
C GLY A 30 10.78 13.02 25.67
N THR A 31 9.90 12.52 26.54
CA THR A 31 9.37 11.15 26.43
C THR A 31 8.37 11.02 25.28
N PHE A 32 8.17 9.81 24.75
CA PHE A 32 7.34 9.55 23.56
C PHE A 32 5.90 10.11 23.66
N GLY A 33 5.34 10.17 24.88
CA GLY A 33 4.01 10.75 25.13
C GLY A 33 3.95 12.26 24.92
N GLU A 34 4.97 13.00 25.35
CA GLU A 34 5.01 14.48 25.21
C GLU A 34 5.15 14.90 23.73
N ARG A 35 5.75 14.05 22.90
CA ARG A 35 5.94 14.27 21.46
C ARG A 35 4.64 14.06 20.66
N LEU A 36 3.70 13.26 21.18
CA LEU A 36 2.39 13.04 20.56
C LEU A 36 1.43 14.20 20.83
N ASP A 37 1.43 14.74 22.04
CA ASP A 37 0.59 15.91 22.38
C ASP A 37 1.01 17.18 21.62
N GLU A 38 2.30 17.34 21.35
CA GLU A 38 2.80 18.44 20.52
C GLU A 38 2.44 18.24 19.04
N PHE A 39 2.47 16.98 18.55
CA PHE A 39 2.02 16.62 17.20
C PHE A 39 0.51 16.87 17.00
N VAL A 40 -0.31 16.52 18.00
CA VAL A 40 -1.76 16.75 17.97
C VAL A 40 -2.09 18.24 18.00
N LYS A 41 -1.30 19.07 18.69
CA LYS A 41 -1.49 20.54 18.69
C LYS A 41 -1.10 21.19 17.37
N ILE A 42 -0.06 20.69 16.69
CA ILE A 42 0.41 21.24 15.41
C ILE A 42 -0.56 20.96 14.26
N PHE A 43 -1.27 19.82 14.30
CA PHE A 43 -2.23 19.43 13.25
C PHE A 43 -3.70 19.62 13.64
N GLY A 44 -3.98 20.07 14.86
CA GLY A 44 -5.30 19.99 15.50
C GLY A 44 -6.15 21.26 15.48
N THR A 45 -6.04 22.15 14.49
CA THR A 45 -6.97 23.28 14.36
C THR A 45 -7.31 23.61 12.91
N ALA A 46 -8.10 22.74 12.26
CA ALA A 46 -8.99 23.19 11.20
C ALA A 46 -10.21 22.26 11.06
N THR A 47 -11.39 22.88 11.22
CA THR A 47 -12.76 22.38 10.97
C THR A 47 -13.37 21.40 11.99
N THR A 48 -14.19 22.00 12.85
CA THR A 48 -15.21 21.43 13.72
C THR A 48 -16.27 20.65 12.94
N GLY A 49 -16.62 19.47 13.44
CA GLY A 49 -17.74 18.66 12.93
C GLY A 49 -17.58 17.16 13.19
N ILE A 50 -17.20 16.77 14.41
CA ILE A 50 -17.27 15.37 14.85
C ILE A 50 -18.18 15.33 16.07
N ASP A 51 -19.47 15.06 15.85
CA ASP A 51 -20.32 14.52 16.90
C ASP A 51 -19.95 13.05 17.08
N PHE A 52 -19.32 12.72 18.21
CA PHE A 52 -19.13 11.35 18.65
C PHE A 52 -20.48 10.81 19.16
N PRO A 53 -20.98 9.66 18.69
CA PRO A 53 -22.20 9.09 19.24
C PRO A 53 -21.92 8.54 20.64
N SER A 54 -22.80 8.87 21.59
CA SER A 54 -22.83 8.29 22.94
C SER A 54 -23.01 6.77 22.88
N GLU A 55 -22.41 6.06 23.85
CA GLU A 55 -22.29 4.59 24.07
C GLU A 55 -23.55 3.69 23.94
N SER A 56 -24.69 4.17 23.45
CA SER A 56 -25.95 3.39 23.45
C SER A 56 -26.16 2.47 22.24
N ILE A 57 -25.23 2.39 21.27
CA ILE A 57 -25.36 1.54 20.07
C ILE A 57 -24.35 0.37 20.12
N LEU A 58 -24.38 -0.40 21.21
CA LEU A 58 -23.64 -1.66 21.34
C LEU A 58 -24.56 -2.83 21.70
N LYS A 59 -25.78 -2.86 21.16
CA LYS A 59 -26.66 -4.04 21.22
C LYS A 59 -27.49 -4.17 19.95
N ARG A 60 -26.96 -4.90 18.96
CA ARG A 60 -27.69 -5.78 18.02
C ARG A 60 -26.70 -6.40 17.04
N GLY A 61 -26.69 -7.74 16.94
CA GLY A 61 -25.92 -8.51 15.97
C GLY A 61 -26.52 -8.45 14.55
N PRO A 62 -26.15 -9.40 13.66
CA PRO A 62 -25.15 -9.18 12.63
C PRO A 62 -25.77 -9.04 11.23
N THR A 63 -25.28 -8.11 10.41
CA THR A 63 -25.47 -8.17 8.94
C THR A 63 -24.37 -7.42 8.20
N ASN A 64 -23.65 -8.14 7.34
CA ASN A 64 -22.57 -7.74 6.45
C ASN A 64 -23.00 -6.79 5.31
N ALA A 65 -23.60 -5.64 5.63
CA ALA A 65 -24.07 -4.67 4.63
C ALA A 65 -23.55 -3.24 4.83
N LEU A 66 -22.83 -2.96 5.92
CA LEU A 66 -22.45 -1.59 6.31
C LEU A 66 -21.00 -1.21 6.00
N SER A 67 -20.11 -2.15 5.63
CA SER A 67 -18.72 -1.80 5.31
C SER A 67 -18.55 -1.24 3.89
N ASN A 68 -19.38 -1.68 2.93
CA ASN A 68 -19.24 -1.28 1.54
C ASN A 68 -19.85 0.11 1.24
N SER A 69 -20.89 0.53 1.97
CA SER A 69 -21.51 1.84 1.79
C SER A 69 -20.68 2.98 2.41
N TYR A 70 -20.07 2.74 3.58
CA TYR A 70 -19.21 3.72 4.26
C TYR A 70 -17.92 4.03 3.51
N LEU A 71 -17.33 3.02 2.86
CA LEU A 71 -16.19 3.23 1.98
C LEU A 71 -16.64 3.98 0.72
N LYS A 72 -17.69 3.52 0.01
CA LYS A 72 -18.21 4.20 -1.20
C LYS A 72 -18.60 5.68 -0.96
N SER A 73 -19.18 6.01 0.18
CA SER A 73 -19.70 7.37 0.44
C SER A 73 -18.61 8.38 0.78
N ARG A 74 -17.46 7.95 1.32
CA ARG A 74 -16.30 8.84 1.54
C ARG A 74 -15.35 8.93 0.35
N PHE A 75 -15.42 7.99 -0.59
CA PHE A 75 -14.61 8.03 -1.81
C PHE A 75 -15.15 8.98 -2.90
N THR A 76 -16.39 9.49 -2.80
CA THR A 76 -17.04 10.16 -3.95
C THR A 76 -17.25 11.67 -3.84
N SER A 77 -17.11 12.32 -2.69
CA SER A 77 -17.68 13.67 -2.55
C SER A 77 -16.71 14.87 -2.58
N ARG A 78 -15.39 14.70 -2.42
CA ARG A 78 -14.48 15.87 -2.46
C ARG A 78 -13.28 15.74 -3.40
N ALA A 79 -12.79 14.53 -3.65
CA ALA A 79 -11.71 14.28 -4.60
C ALA A 79 -12.18 14.22 -6.07
N MET A 80 -13.46 13.90 -6.32
CA MET A 80 -13.99 13.76 -7.68
C MET A 80 -14.49 15.09 -8.31
N ALA A 81 -14.48 16.19 -7.55
CA ALA A 81 -15.06 17.45 -8.01
C ALA A 81 -14.08 18.41 -8.70
N GLU A 82 -12.76 18.15 -8.67
CA GLU A 82 -11.77 19.12 -9.18
C GLU A 82 -10.78 18.60 -10.23
N ALA A 83 -10.85 17.34 -10.66
CA ALA A 83 -9.97 16.83 -11.73
C ALA A 83 -10.79 16.16 -12.85
N GLY A 84 -10.78 16.80 -14.03
CA GLY A 84 -11.47 16.36 -15.24
C GLY A 84 -10.87 15.13 -15.94
N GLU A 85 -10.25 14.21 -15.21
CA GLU A 85 -9.82 12.91 -15.72
C GLU A 85 -10.04 11.88 -14.60
N ALA A 86 -10.72 10.77 -14.91
CA ALA A 86 -11.05 9.76 -13.91
C ALA A 86 -9.75 9.18 -13.32
N ALA A 87 -9.47 9.50 -12.06
CA ALA A 87 -8.26 9.05 -11.37
C ALA A 87 -8.17 7.51 -11.42
N VAL A 88 -7.07 6.98 -11.97
CA VAL A 88 -6.83 5.53 -12.04
C VAL A 88 -6.46 5.03 -10.64
N PRO A 89 -7.26 4.15 -10.01
CA PRO A 89 -6.95 3.65 -8.68
C PRO A 89 -5.69 2.77 -8.73
N LEU A 90 -4.74 3.03 -7.82
CA LEU A 90 -3.49 2.28 -7.70
C LEU A 90 -3.46 1.45 -6.42
N ILE A 91 -2.70 0.35 -6.46
CA ILE A 91 -2.52 -0.58 -5.34
C ILE A 91 -1.05 -0.97 -5.18
N VAL A 92 -0.69 -1.33 -3.96
CA VAL A 92 0.51 -2.10 -3.64
C VAL A 92 0.10 -3.55 -3.42
N VAL A 93 0.77 -4.48 -4.09
CA VAL A 93 0.53 -5.92 -3.94
C VAL A 93 1.73 -6.57 -3.27
N TYR A 94 1.48 -7.38 -2.26
CA TYR A 94 2.48 -8.21 -1.58
C TYR A 94 2.37 -9.65 -2.09
N VAL A 95 3.54 -10.23 -2.38
CA VAL A 95 3.70 -11.64 -2.75
C VAL A 95 4.98 -12.15 -2.11
N THR A 96 4.93 -13.25 -1.38
CA THR A 96 6.13 -13.93 -0.89
C THR A 96 6.56 -15.02 -1.86
N VAL A 97 7.87 -15.25 -1.97
CA VAL A 97 8.46 -16.28 -2.83
C VAL A 97 9.61 -16.99 -2.09
N PRO A 98 9.88 -18.28 -2.37
CA PRO A 98 10.83 -19.08 -1.58
C PRO A 98 12.30 -18.71 -1.78
N ASN A 99 12.66 -18.09 -2.92
CA ASN A 99 14.07 -17.86 -3.25
C ASN A 99 14.27 -16.72 -4.24
N LYS A 100 15.54 -16.28 -4.36
CA LYS A 100 15.98 -15.15 -5.19
C LYS A 100 15.77 -15.38 -6.68
N GLU A 101 15.91 -16.61 -7.16
CA GLU A 101 15.71 -16.94 -8.56
C GLU A 101 14.23 -16.75 -8.95
N THR A 102 13.33 -17.30 -8.15
CA THR A 102 11.88 -17.12 -8.29
C THR A 102 11.50 -15.64 -8.19
N ALA A 103 12.04 -14.92 -7.20
CA ALA A 103 11.81 -13.48 -7.04
C ALA A 103 12.19 -12.67 -8.28
N THR A 104 13.38 -12.95 -8.84
CA THR A 104 13.92 -12.24 -9.99
C THR A 104 13.14 -12.57 -11.26
N SER A 105 12.85 -13.85 -11.49
CA SER A 105 12.07 -14.31 -12.64
C SER A 105 10.64 -13.74 -12.62
N LEU A 106 9.97 -13.83 -11.47
CA LEU A 106 8.60 -13.35 -11.31
C LEU A 106 8.53 -11.82 -11.43
N ALA A 107 9.42 -11.08 -10.78
CA ALA A 107 9.49 -9.62 -10.92
C ALA A 107 9.74 -9.18 -12.38
N THR A 108 10.66 -9.85 -13.07
CA THR A 108 10.99 -9.54 -14.47
C THR A 108 9.79 -9.81 -15.38
N SER A 109 9.12 -10.95 -15.21
CA SER A 109 7.96 -11.31 -16.03
C SER A 109 6.77 -10.37 -15.78
N ILE A 110 6.49 -10.00 -14.52
CA ILE A 110 5.40 -9.06 -14.17
C ILE A 110 5.60 -7.71 -14.88
N VAL A 111 6.80 -7.14 -14.79
CA VAL A 111 7.10 -5.82 -15.39
C VAL A 111 7.16 -5.92 -16.92
N SER A 112 7.76 -6.97 -17.47
CA SER A 112 7.84 -7.17 -18.93
C SER A 112 6.45 -7.31 -19.56
N ASN A 113 5.51 -7.94 -18.86
CA ASN A 113 4.12 -8.05 -19.29
C ASN A 113 3.29 -6.79 -18.94
N LYS A 114 3.88 -5.73 -18.39
CA LYS A 114 3.20 -4.50 -17.97
C LYS A 114 2.05 -4.74 -16.97
N LEU A 115 2.10 -5.83 -16.21
CA LEU A 115 1.13 -6.13 -15.14
C LEU A 115 1.40 -5.31 -13.88
N ALA A 116 2.61 -4.73 -13.76
CA ALA A 116 2.96 -3.74 -12.76
C ALA A 116 4.06 -2.83 -13.30
N ALA A 117 4.13 -1.59 -12.79
CA ALA A 117 5.17 -0.65 -13.19
C ALA A 117 6.51 -0.96 -12.50
N CYS A 118 6.46 -1.45 -11.25
CA CYS A 118 7.66 -1.68 -10.45
C CYS A 118 7.43 -2.81 -9.43
N VAL A 119 8.50 -3.55 -9.15
CA VAL A 119 8.56 -4.58 -8.11
C VAL A 119 9.82 -4.36 -7.27
N ASN A 120 9.67 -4.18 -5.96
CA ASN A 120 10.81 -4.23 -5.04
C ASN A 120 10.93 -5.65 -4.49
N GLN A 121 12.15 -6.13 -4.29
CA GLN A 121 12.42 -7.44 -3.69
C GLN A 121 13.10 -7.21 -2.33
N VAL A 122 12.50 -7.73 -1.25
CA VAL A 122 13.01 -7.59 0.12
C VAL A 122 13.45 -8.98 0.61
N PRO A 123 14.76 -9.27 0.65
CA PRO A 123 15.27 -10.56 1.10
C PRO A 123 15.32 -10.68 2.63
N GLY A 124 15.43 -11.91 3.13
CA GLY A 124 15.61 -12.21 4.56
C GLY A 124 14.33 -12.07 5.39
N VAL A 125 13.17 -12.25 4.76
CA VAL A 125 11.88 -12.27 5.48
C VAL A 125 11.71 -13.66 6.07
N MET A 126 11.34 -13.73 7.35
CA MET A 126 10.98 -14.98 8.00
C MET A 126 9.45 -15.07 8.06
N SER A 127 8.88 -16.06 7.39
CA SER A 127 7.44 -16.33 7.39
C SER A 127 7.13 -17.44 8.38
N THR A 128 6.36 -17.15 9.41
CA THR A 128 5.92 -18.12 10.41
C THR A 128 4.42 -18.36 10.29
N TYR A 129 4.01 -19.61 10.09
CA TYR A 129 2.62 -19.97 9.82
C TYR A 129 2.27 -21.37 10.39
N MET A 130 0.98 -21.67 10.46
CA MET A 130 0.48 -22.98 10.90
C MET A 130 0.28 -23.88 9.68
N TRP A 131 0.97 -25.03 9.64
CA TRP A 131 0.84 -26.03 8.60
C TRP A 131 0.70 -27.42 9.21
N GLU A 132 -0.32 -28.19 8.81
CA GLU A 132 -0.59 -29.55 9.33
C GLU A 132 -0.54 -29.66 10.87
N GLY A 133 -0.99 -28.61 11.57
CA GLY A 133 -1.02 -28.57 13.03
C GLY A 133 0.32 -28.27 13.70
N LYS A 134 1.34 -27.87 12.93
CA LYS A 134 2.65 -27.44 13.43
C LYS A 134 2.94 -26.00 13.01
N VAL A 135 3.69 -25.30 13.84
CA VAL A 135 4.22 -23.98 13.48
C VAL A 135 5.47 -24.20 12.64
N GLU A 136 5.39 -23.79 11.37
CA GLU A 136 6.50 -23.80 10.44
C GLU A 136 7.10 -22.40 10.34
N THR A 137 8.39 -22.33 9.98
CA THR A 137 9.07 -21.05 9.75
C THR A 137 10.06 -21.20 8.62
N GLU A 138 9.91 -20.36 7.60
CA GLU A 138 10.69 -20.41 6.37
C GLU A 138 11.26 -19.04 6.03
N GLU A 139 12.45 -19.03 5.42
CA GLU A 139 13.05 -17.81 4.86
C GLU A 139 12.50 -17.57 3.46
N GLU A 140 12.01 -16.36 3.21
CA GLU A 140 11.37 -15.95 1.97
C GLU A 140 11.85 -14.58 1.51
N ILE A 141 11.43 -14.21 0.31
CA ILE A 141 11.59 -12.87 -0.25
C ILE A 141 10.22 -12.26 -0.45
N LEU A 142 10.02 -11.06 0.11
CA LEU A 142 8.79 -10.30 -0.10
C LEU A 142 8.92 -9.43 -1.35
N LEU A 143 8.00 -9.62 -2.28
CA LEU A 143 7.80 -8.75 -3.44
C LEU A 143 6.79 -7.65 -3.10
N ILE A 144 7.18 -6.40 -3.36
CA ILE A 144 6.32 -5.23 -3.19
C ILE A 144 6.06 -4.62 -4.57
N ILE A 145 4.90 -4.93 -5.12
CA ILE A 145 4.51 -4.68 -6.51
C ILE A 145 3.60 -3.44 -6.56
N LYS A 146 3.84 -2.48 -7.47
CA LYS A 146 3.00 -1.27 -7.60
C LYS A 146 2.31 -1.30 -8.95
N THR A 147 0.99 -1.30 -8.95
CA THR A 147 0.18 -1.45 -10.16
C THR A 147 -1.17 -0.76 -10.05
N ARG A 148 -1.95 -0.79 -11.14
CA ARG A 148 -3.34 -0.36 -11.17
C ARG A 148 -4.22 -1.39 -10.48
N GLN A 149 -5.27 -0.93 -9.80
CA GLN A 149 -6.25 -1.82 -9.17
C GLN A 149 -6.91 -2.77 -10.18
N ALA A 150 -7.17 -2.29 -11.40
CA ALA A 150 -7.78 -3.08 -12.47
C ALA A 150 -6.93 -4.28 -12.94
N LEU A 151 -5.63 -4.30 -12.63
CA LEU A 151 -4.71 -5.38 -13.02
C LEU A 151 -4.55 -6.46 -11.96
N LEU A 152 -5.23 -6.34 -10.80
CA LEU A 152 -5.05 -7.28 -9.69
C LEU A 152 -5.37 -8.73 -10.10
N ASP A 153 -6.44 -8.96 -10.85
CA ASP A 153 -6.85 -10.31 -11.24
C ASP A 153 -5.83 -10.93 -12.20
N SER A 154 -5.42 -10.21 -13.24
CA SER A 154 -4.41 -10.67 -14.19
C SER A 154 -3.05 -10.88 -13.53
N LEU A 155 -2.65 -9.98 -12.62
CA LEU A 155 -1.44 -10.14 -11.82
C LEU A 155 -1.53 -11.42 -10.97
N THR A 156 -2.68 -11.67 -10.32
CA THR A 156 -2.90 -12.85 -9.48
C THR A 156 -2.83 -14.15 -10.29
N VAL A 157 -3.45 -14.18 -11.47
CA VAL A 157 -3.36 -15.32 -12.40
C VAL A 157 -1.92 -15.55 -12.84
N HIS A 158 -1.21 -14.48 -13.23
CA HIS A 158 0.19 -14.55 -13.63
C HIS A 158 1.08 -15.08 -12.50
N VAL A 159 0.89 -14.59 -11.27
CA VAL A 159 1.61 -15.09 -10.09
C VAL A 159 1.32 -16.58 -9.91
N LYS A 160 0.06 -17.00 -9.84
CA LYS A 160 -0.31 -18.42 -9.66
C LYS A 160 0.32 -19.35 -10.70
N SER A 161 0.35 -18.95 -11.96
CA SER A 161 0.92 -19.76 -13.05
C SER A 161 2.44 -19.87 -13.02
N ASN A 162 3.13 -18.97 -12.31
CA ASN A 162 4.59 -18.87 -12.29
C ASN A 162 5.17 -19.02 -10.87
N HIS A 163 4.36 -19.43 -9.90
CA HIS A 163 4.77 -19.58 -8.51
C HIS A 163 4.94 -21.05 -8.12
N PRO A 164 5.99 -21.43 -7.37
CA PRO A 164 6.23 -22.82 -6.97
C PRO A 164 5.20 -23.33 -5.95
N TYR A 165 4.65 -22.47 -5.10
CA TYR A 165 3.61 -22.86 -4.15
C TYR A 165 2.25 -23.02 -4.83
N THR A 166 1.48 -24.00 -4.35
CA THR A 166 0.10 -24.25 -4.81
C THR A 166 -0.84 -23.10 -4.47
N VAL A 167 -0.62 -22.45 -3.32
CA VAL A 167 -1.42 -21.30 -2.86
C VAL A 167 -0.47 -20.15 -2.52
N PRO A 168 -0.03 -19.36 -3.52
CA PRO A 168 0.83 -18.21 -3.26
C PRO A 168 0.08 -17.11 -2.49
N GLU A 169 0.79 -16.42 -1.59
CA GLU A 169 0.30 -15.18 -0.99
C GLU A 169 0.19 -14.11 -2.07
N VAL A 170 -1.01 -13.53 -2.25
CA VAL A 170 -1.23 -12.34 -3.07
C VAL A 170 -2.27 -11.47 -2.38
N ILE A 171 -1.83 -10.35 -1.79
CA ILE A 171 -2.71 -9.41 -1.09
C ILE A 171 -2.47 -7.99 -1.56
N ALA A 172 -3.52 -7.16 -1.60
CA ALA A 172 -3.46 -5.81 -2.14
C ALA A 172 -3.84 -4.76 -1.09
N LEU A 173 -3.14 -3.63 -1.12
CA LEU A 173 -3.36 -2.45 -0.28
C LEU A 173 -3.60 -1.22 -1.18
N PRO A 174 -4.62 -0.38 -0.89
CA PRO A 174 -4.89 0.80 -1.70
C PRO A 174 -3.82 1.88 -1.53
N ILE A 175 -3.43 2.53 -2.63
CA ILE A 175 -2.61 3.74 -2.61
C ILE A 175 -3.56 4.95 -2.59
N LEU A 176 -3.53 5.70 -1.50
CA LEU A 176 -4.43 6.86 -1.30
C LEU A 176 -3.87 8.16 -1.89
N GLY A 177 -2.57 8.20 -2.19
CA GLY A 177 -1.89 9.38 -2.71
C GLY A 177 -0.40 9.10 -2.91
N GLY A 178 0.29 10.05 -3.51
CA GLY A 178 1.70 9.97 -3.83
C GLY A 178 2.13 11.20 -4.60
N SER A 179 3.37 11.21 -5.08
CA SER A 179 3.81 12.24 -6.02
C SER A 179 3.09 12.04 -7.36
N ASP A 180 2.48 13.11 -7.90
CA ASP A 180 1.71 13.06 -9.15
C ASP A 180 2.53 12.47 -10.30
N SER A 181 3.80 12.85 -10.42
CA SER A 181 4.70 12.31 -11.45
C SER A 181 4.98 10.82 -11.29
N TYR A 182 5.04 10.32 -10.05
CA TYR A 182 5.22 8.89 -9.79
C TYR A 182 3.94 8.10 -10.07
N VAL A 183 2.78 8.62 -9.62
CA VAL A 183 1.47 8.02 -9.89
C VAL A 183 1.24 7.93 -11.39
N GLN A 184 1.50 9.02 -12.12
CA GLN A 184 1.38 9.04 -13.57
C GLN A 184 2.35 8.05 -14.24
N TRP A 185 3.60 7.99 -13.78
CA TRP A 185 4.56 7.01 -14.31
C TRP A 185 4.10 5.55 -14.11
N VAL A 186 3.46 5.23 -12.97
CA VAL A 186 2.89 3.89 -12.75
C VAL A 186 1.77 3.61 -13.74
N VAL A 187 0.90 4.59 -13.98
CA VAL A 187 -0.17 4.50 -14.99
C VAL A 187 0.43 4.26 -16.38
N ASP A 188 1.41 5.06 -16.80
CA ASP A 188 1.98 4.96 -18.15
C ASP A 188 2.75 3.65 -18.41
N ASN A 189 3.28 3.01 -17.36
CA ASN A 189 4.07 1.78 -17.44
C ASN A 189 3.26 0.52 -17.09
N THR A 190 1.93 0.59 -17.16
CA THR A 190 1.04 -0.55 -16.95
C THR A 190 0.03 -0.68 -18.09
N GLN A 191 -0.49 -1.90 -18.31
CA GLN A 191 -1.55 -2.12 -19.29
C GLN A 191 -2.80 -1.30 -18.92
N LYS A 192 -3.56 -0.88 -19.93
CA LYS A 192 -4.88 -0.27 -19.70
C LYS A 192 -5.88 -1.38 -19.37
N ALA A 193 -6.90 -1.05 -18.59
CA ALA A 193 -7.94 -2.01 -18.21
C ALA A 193 -8.63 -2.63 -19.43
N ASP A 194 -8.78 -1.87 -20.52
CA ASP A 194 -9.42 -2.34 -21.75
C ASP A 194 -8.59 -3.36 -22.53
N ASP A 195 -7.27 -3.39 -22.30
CA ASP A 195 -6.34 -4.34 -22.93
C ASP A 195 -6.25 -5.66 -22.14
N VAL A 196 -6.88 -5.72 -20.96
CA VAL A 196 -6.86 -6.90 -20.10
C VAL A 196 -7.84 -7.93 -20.64
N ILE A 197 -7.33 -8.93 -21.34
CA ILE A 197 -8.12 -10.08 -21.76
C ILE A 197 -8.50 -10.86 -20.50
N PRO A 198 -9.81 -11.01 -20.18
CA PRO A 198 -10.22 -11.79 -19.03
C PRO A 198 -9.76 -13.25 -19.19
N PRO A 199 -9.32 -13.91 -18.10
CA PRO A 199 -8.96 -15.32 -18.16
C PRO A 199 -10.18 -16.14 -18.63
N LEU A 200 -9.96 -16.99 -19.64
CA LEU A 200 -10.93 -17.93 -20.19
C LEU A 200 -11.30 -19.04 -19.18
#